data_AF-A0A954KSR5-F1
#
_entry.id   AF-A0A954KSR5-F1
#
_cell.length_a   1.000
_cell.length_b   1.000
_cell.length_c   1.000
_cell.angle_alpha   90.00
_cell.angle_beta   90.00
_cell.angle_gamma   90.00
#
_symmetry.space_group_name_H-M   'P 1'
#
loop_
_entity.id
_entity.type
_entity.pdbx_description
1 polymer ?
#
loop_
_entity_poly.entity_id
_entity_poly.type
_entity_poly.pdbx_seq_one_letter_code
_entity_poly.pdbx_strand_id
1 'polypeptide(L)'
;MALETQDQKFCKVIHNENGKSQTRRVHTMVVQDAEGRVHWLSGDKLPESITLHTGHAYRGAHLAEVLLNPKKAKAIPLSAAPTWSPSPQNVLYLVAGMVFYGVIRALVEASIQSLV
;
A
#
# COMPACT_ATOMS: atom_id res chain seq x y z
N MET A 1 -12.90 -24.93 -17.05
CA MET A 1 -12.96 -26.32 -16.56
C MET A 1 -11.82 -26.56 -15.60
N ALA A 2 -12.11 -26.39 -14.31
CA ALA A 2 -11.23 -26.82 -13.22
C ALA A 2 -11.06 -28.34 -13.27
N LEU A 3 -9.84 -28.82 -13.04
CA LEU A 3 -9.56 -30.25 -12.93
C LEU A 3 -9.83 -30.64 -11.46
N GLU A 4 -10.73 -31.60 -11.26
CA GLU A 4 -10.96 -32.26 -9.98
C GLU A 4 -10.27 -33.63 -10.05
N THR A 5 -9.37 -33.91 -9.12
CA THR A 5 -8.70 -35.22 -9.04
C THR A 5 -8.48 -35.55 -7.58
N GLN A 6 -8.87 -36.75 -7.14
CA GLN A 6 -8.75 -37.19 -5.74
C GLN A 6 -9.35 -36.18 -4.74
N ASP A 7 -10.54 -35.65 -5.05
CA ASP A 7 -11.26 -34.66 -4.22
C ASP A 7 -10.53 -33.31 -4.05
N GLN A 8 -9.48 -33.08 -4.84
CA GLN A 8 -8.74 -31.82 -4.86
C GLN A 8 -9.07 -31.02 -6.12
N LYS A 9 -9.39 -29.74 -5.92
CA LYS A 9 -9.56 -28.76 -7.00
C LYS A 9 -8.24 -28.11 -7.33
N PHE A 10 -7.93 -28.06 -8.62
CA PHE A 10 -6.73 -27.43 -9.13
C PHE A 10 -7.06 -26.18 -9.95
N CYS A 11 -6.37 -25.08 -9.64
CA CYS A 11 -6.36 -23.87 -10.45
C CYS A 11 -5.33 -24.02 -11.57
N LYS A 12 -5.72 -23.72 -12.81
CA LYS A 12 -4.78 -23.64 -13.94
C LYS A 12 -4.05 -22.29 -13.91
N VAL A 13 -2.73 -22.31 -13.78
CA VAL A 13 -1.89 -21.12 -13.85
C VAL A 13 -1.19 -21.09 -15.21
N ILE A 14 -1.42 -20.05 -15.98
CA ILE A 14 -0.77 -19.81 -17.27
C ILE A 14 0.15 -18.62 -17.09
N HIS A 15 1.45 -18.82 -17.27
CA HIS A 15 2.46 -17.77 -17.19
C HIS A 15 3.04 -17.51 -18.57
N ASN A 16 2.85 -16.30 -19.07
CA ASN A 16 3.34 -15.88 -20.38
C ASN A 16 4.50 -14.90 -20.21
N GLU A 17 5.67 -15.31 -20.68
CA GLU A 17 6.90 -14.54 -20.57
C GLU A 17 7.74 -14.68 -21.84
N ASN A 18 8.11 -13.55 -22.45
CA ASN A 18 8.98 -13.52 -23.64
C ASN A 18 8.52 -14.45 -24.78
N GLY A 19 7.21 -14.48 -25.05
CA GLY A 19 6.60 -15.34 -26.08
C GLY A 19 6.53 -16.82 -25.70
N LYS A 20 6.98 -17.21 -24.50
CA LYS A 20 6.85 -18.57 -23.97
C LYS A 20 5.65 -18.62 -23.02
N SER A 21 4.83 -19.65 -23.19
CA SER A 21 3.72 -19.95 -22.28
C SER A 21 4.07 -21.17 -21.44
N GLN A 22 4.03 -21.02 -20.12
CA GLN A 22 4.14 -22.11 -19.17
C GLN A 22 2.80 -22.33 -18.50
N THR A 23 2.30 -23.57 -18.52
CA THR A 23 1.07 -23.93 -17.83
C THR A 23 1.39 -24.85 -16.67
N ARG A 24 0.90 -24.51 -15.47
CA ARG A 24 0.98 -25.31 -14.26
C ARG A 24 -0.40 -25.46 -13.63
N ARG A 25 -0.54 -26.45 -12.75
CA ARG A 25 -1.73 -26.61 -11.90
C ARG A 25 -1.31 -26.46 -10.45
N VAL A 26 -2.05 -25.66 -9.69
CA VAL A 26 -1.79 -25.41 -8.27
C VAL A 26 -3.00 -25.79 -7.43
N HIS A 27 -2.75 -26.34 -6.26
CA HIS A 27 -3.78 -26.80 -5.30
C HIS A 27 -4.02 -25.79 -4.17
N THR A 28 -3.07 -24.87 -3.97
CA THR A 28 -3.14 -23.79 -2.98
C THR A 28 -2.54 -22.53 -3.58
N MET A 29 -3.08 -21.38 -3.22
CA MET A 29 -2.55 -20.07 -3.57
C MET A 29 -2.51 -19.17 -2.34
N VAL A 30 -1.41 -18.43 -2.22
CA VAL A 30 -1.23 -17.43 -1.17
C VAL A 30 -1.20 -16.06 -1.84
N VAL A 31 -2.15 -15.19 -1.51
CA VAL A 31 -2.28 -13.86 -2.11
C VAL A 31 -2.24 -12.81 -1.01
N GLN A 32 -1.41 -11.79 -1.18
CA GLN A 32 -1.43 -10.63 -0.32
C GLN A 32 -2.39 -9.58 -0.90
N ASP A 33 -3.32 -9.07 -0.10
CA ASP A 33 -4.19 -7.98 -0.50
C ASP A 33 -3.50 -6.61 -0.39
N ALA A 34 -4.19 -5.56 -0.86
CA ALA A 34 -3.68 -4.19 -0.80
C ALA A 34 -3.55 -3.63 0.63
N GLU A 35 -4.21 -4.24 1.62
CA GLU A 35 -4.07 -3.90 3.05
C GLU A 35 -2.89 -4.64 3.70
N GLY A 36 -2.19 -5.48 2.94
CA GLY A 36 -1.06 -6.28 3.41
C GLY A 36 -1.45 -7.60 4.08
N ARG A 37 -2.74 -7.95 4.12
CA ARG A 37 -3.18 -9.23 4.70
C ARG A 37 -2.94 -10.35 3.72
N VAL A 38 -2.54 -11.51 4.25
CA VAL A 38 -2.24 -12.70 3.46
C VAL A 38 -3.44 -13.65 3.50
N HIS A 39 -3.96 -13.97 2.33
CA HIS A 39 -5.09 -14.87 2.12
C HIS A 39 -4.60 -16.21 1.58
N TRP A 40 -5.09 -17.30 2.18
CA TRP A 40 -4.88 -18.66 1.69
C TRP A 40 -6.12 -19.14 0.95
N LEU A 41 -5.96 -19.48 -0.32
CA LEU A 41 -7.02 -19.98 -1.20
C LEU A 41 -6.74 -21.44 -1.54
N SER A 42 -7.73 -22.31 -1.32
CA SER A 42 -7.70 -23.73 -1.65
C SER A 42 -9.10 -24.24 -1.98
N GLY A 43 -9.19 -25.39 -2.66
CA GLY A 43 -10.46 -26.04 -2.97
C GLY A 43 -11.41 -25.13 -3.78
N ASP A 44 -12.63 -24.96 -3.28
CA ASP A 44 -13.68 -24.14 -3.92
C ASP A 44 -13.37 -22.63 -3.97
N LYS A 45 -12.39 -22.17 -3.18
CA LYS A 45 -11.98 -20.77 -3.16
C LYS A 45 -10.93 -20.47 -4.23
N LEU A 46 -10.41 -21.49 -4.92
CA LEU A 46 -9.50 -21.29 -6.03
C LEU A 46 -10.26 -20.91 -7.30
N PRO A 47 -9.78 -19.93 -8.07
CA PRO A 47 -10.33 -19.65 -9.39
C PRO A 47 -10.03 -20.82 -10.34
N GLU A 48 -10.84 -20.97 -11.39
CA GLU A 48 -10.62 -22.03 -12.37
C GLU A 48 -9.29 -21.86 -13.13
N SER A 49 -8.94 -20.61 -13.44
CA SER A 49 -7.69 -20.28 -14.10
C SER A 49 -7.20 -18.88 -13.79
N ILE A 50 -5.89 -18.71 -13.74
CA ILE A 50 -5.21 -17.42 -13.70
C ILE A 50 -4.22 -17.35 -14.85
N THR A 51 -4.18 -16.20 -15.51
CA THR A 51 -3.21 -15.90 -16.56
C THR A 51 -2.33 -14.74 -16.11
N LEU A 52 -1.03 -15.00 -16.04
CA LEU A 52 0.01 -14.05 -15.69
C LEU A 52 0.75 -13.65 -16.96
N HIS A 53 1.04 -12.37 -17.10
CA HIS A 53 1.82 -11.82 -18.21
C HIS A 53 2.97 -11.02 -17.63
N THR A 54 4.20 -11.35 -18.01
CA THR A 54 5.39 -10.55 -17.70
C THR A 54 5.87 -9.87 -18.96
N GLY A 55 5.85 -8.54 -18.95
CA GLY A 55 6.26 -7.68 -20.07
C GLY A 55 5.67 -6.28 -19.94
N HIS A 56 6.11 -5.36 -20.80
CA HIS A 56 5.48 -4.06 -20.90
C HIS A 56 4.07 -4.23 -21.46
N ALA A 57 3.06 -3.98 -20.62
CA ALA A 57 1.69 -3.83 -21.07
C ALA A 57 1.63 -2.64 -22.02
N TYR A 58 1.57 -2.90 -23.32
CA TYR A 58 1.36 -1.84 -24.31
C TYR A 58 -0.07 -1.33 -24.19
N ARG A 59 -0.22 -0.03 -23.98
CA ARG A 59 -1.51 0.65 -23.87
C ARG A 59 -2.05 0.90 -25.29
N GLY A 60 -2.66 -0.12 -25.89
CA GLY A 60 -3.46 -0.05 -27.12
C GLY A 60 -4.93 -0.36 -26.85
N ALA A 61 -5.82 -0.07 -27.79
CA ALA A 61 -7.27 -0.34 -27.67
C ALA A 61 -7.55 -1.84 -27.64
N HIS A 62 -7.42 -2.45 -26.47
CA HIS A 62 -7.75 -3.86 -26.25
C HIS A 62 -9.18 -3.96 -25.73
N LEU A 63 -10.09 -4.38 -26.61
CA LEU A 63 -11.40 -4.92 -26.27
C LEU A 63 -11.22 -6.17 -25.39
N ALA A 64 -11.36 -6.01 -24.07
CA ALA A 64 -12.05 -6.91 -23.14
C ALA A 64 -11.60 -6.60 -21.71
N GLU A 65 -12.45 -5.87 -20.97
CA GLU A 65 -12.30 -5.67 -19.53
C GLU A 65 -13.46 -6.39 -18.83
N VAL A 66 -13.24 -7.63 -18.38
CA VAL A 66 -14.19 -8.30 -17.48
C VAL A 66 -13.81 -7.93 -16.05
N LEU A 67 -14.26 -6.76 -15.62
CA LEU A 67 -14.31 -6.43 -14.20
C LEU A 67 -15.56 -7.08 -13.61
N LEU A 68 -15.41 -8.27 -13.03
CA LEU A 68 -16.41 -8.83 -12.13
C LEU A 68 -16.46 -7.96 -10.87
N ASN A 69 -17.40 -7.01 -10.88
CA ASN A 69 -17.73 -6.11 -9.77
C ASN A 69 -16.57 -5.17 -9.37
N PRO A 70 -16.21 -4.17 -10.20
CA PRO A 70 -15.27 -3.15 -9.81
C PRO A 70 -15.90 -2.34 -8.68
N LYS A 71 -15.53 -2.64 -7.43
CA LYS A 71 -15.73 -1.70 -6.34
C LYS A 71 -15.01 -0.43 -6.78
N LYS A 72 -15.74 0.68 -6.88
CA LYS A 72 -15.16 2.00 -7.12
C LYS A 72 -13.95 2.11 -6.22
N ALA A 73 -12.76 2.21 -6.82
CA ALA A 73 -11.56 2.49 -6.06
C ALA A 73 -11.89 3.75 -5.26
N LYS A 74 -12.07 3.60 -3.95
CA LYS A 74 -12.01 4.75 -3.06
C LYS A 74 -10.58 5.18 -3.23
N ALA A 75 -10.37 6.21 -4.04
CA ALA A 75 -9.11 6.92 -4.03
C ALA A 75 -8.88 7.24 -2.55
N ILE A 76 -7.96 6.53 -1.92
CA ILE A 76 -7.35 7.01 -0.71
C ILE A 76 -6.80 8.35 -1.19
N PRO A 77 -7.34 9.49 -0.71
CA PRO A 77 -6.78 10.76 -1.11
C PRO A 77 -5.29 10.62 -0.81
N LEU A 78 -4.45 10.73 -1.84
CA LEU A 78 -3.03 11.00 -1.62
C LEU A 78 -3.06 12.13 -0.61
N SER A 79 -2.63 11.82 0.61
CA SER A 79 -2.71 12.72 1.77
C SER A 79 -2.43 14.09 1.23
N ALA A 80 -3.45 14.96 1.24
CA ALA A 80 -3.37 16.27 0.62
C ALA A 80 -2.01 16.85 1.01
N ALA A 81 -1.23 17.29 0.01
CA ALA A 81 0.08 17.90 0.21
C ALA A 81 0.01 18.75 1.48
N PRO A 82 0.95 18.60 2.43
CA PRO A 82 0.78 19.04 3.80
C PRO A 82 0.31 20.48 3.82
N THR A 83 -1.00 20.68 3.99
CA THR A 83 -1.58 22.00 4.18
C THR A 83 -1.00 22.45 5.49
N TRP A 84 -0.11 23.45 5.43
CA TRP A 84 0.48 24.12 6.58
C TRP A 84 -0.66 24.72 7.41
N SER A 85 -1.27 23.88 8.22
CA SER A 85 -2.23 24.23 9.24
C SER A 85 -1.44 24.18 10.54
N PRO A 86 -1.48 25.23 11.35
CA PRO A 86 -0.84 25.20 12.65
C PRO A 86 -1.58 24.14 13.49
N SER A 87 -0.96 22.96 13.64
CA SER A 87 -1.45 21.99 14.60
C SER A 87 -1.35 22.61 16.00
N PRO A 88 -2.25 22.30 16.92
CA PRO A 88 -2.17 22.79 18.31
C PRO A 88 -0.81 22.48 18.96
N GLN A 89 -0.18 21.38 18.55
CA GLN A 89 1.17 20.99 18.98
C GLN A 89 2.24 21.96 18.48
N ASN A 90 2.17 22.40 17.22
CA ASN A 90 3.12 23.37 16.66
C ASN A 90 3.02 24.72 17.37
N VAL A 91 1.80 25.15 17.72
CA VAL A 91 1.58 26.38 18.51
C VAL A 91 2.16 26.23 19.91
N LEU A 92 1.96 25.07 20.55
CA LEU A 92 2.53 24.79 21.87
C LEU A 92 4.07 24.84 21.86
N TYR A 93 4.71 24.24 20.85
CA TYR A 93 6.17 24.26 20.73
C TYR A 93 6.71 25.68 20.46
N LEU A 94 6.01 26.49 19.65
CA LEU A 94 6.37 27.88 19.40
C LEU A 94 6.34 28.71 20.70
N VAL A 95 5.25 28.58 21.47
CA VAL A 95 5.09 29.30 22.74
C VAL A 95 6.13 28.85 23.76
N ALA A 96 6.37 27.54 23.88
CA ALA A 96 7.39 27.00 24.75
C ALA A 96 8.79 27.54 24.38
N GLY A 97 9.12 27.59 23.08
CA GLY A 97 10.37 28.15 22.59
C GLY A 97 10.58 29.62 22.96
N MET A 98 9.54 30.46 22.84
CA MET A 98 9.61 31.87 23.24
C MET A 98 9.84 32.03 24.75
N VAL A 99 9.17 31.21 25.57
CA VAL A 99 9.35 31.23 27.03
C VAL A 99 10.76 30.81 27.41
N PHE A 100 11.27 29.72 26.85
CA PHE A 100 12.64 29.26 27.10
C PHE A 100 13.67 30.31 26.71
N TYR A 101 13.50 30.96 25.56
CA TYR A 101 14.38 32.04 25.13
C TYR A 101 14.37 33.22 26.10
N GLY A 102 13.19 33.64 26.58
CA GLY A 102 13.04 34.71 27.57
C GLY A 102 13.74 34.39 28.89
N VAL A 103 13.59 33.16 29.40
CA VAL A 103 14.24 32.71 30.64
C VAL A 103 15.76 32.70 30.49
N ILE A 104 16.28 32.15 29.38
CA ILE A 104 17.73 32.12 29.12
C ILE A 104 18.28 33.55 29.07
N ARG A 105 17.60 34.47 28.38
CA ARG A 105 18.01 35.86 28.30
C ARG A 105 18.05 36.53 29.68
N ALA A 106 17.01 36.36 30.49
CA ALA A 106 16.96 36.92 31.84
C ALA A 106 18.05 36.35 32.75
N LEU A 107 18.35 35.05 32.66
CA LEU A 107 19.43 34.43 33.41
C LEU A 107 20.81 34.96 32.99
N VAL A 108 21.02 35.20 31.69
CA VAL A 108 22.26 35.79 31.17
C VAL A 108 22.42 37.22 31.68
N GLU A 109 21.37 38.05 31.60
CA GLU A 109 21.38 39.43 32.09
C GLU A 109 21.65 39.48 33.60
N ALA A 110 21.01 38.61 34.39
CA ALA A 110 21.24 38.51 35.83
C ALA A 110 22.68 38.03 36.17
N SER A 111 23.22 37.07 35.40
CA SER A 111 24.59 36.59 35.60
C SER A 111 25.62 37.67 35.32
N ILE A 112 25.41 38.48 34.28
CA ILE A 112 26.27 39.61 33.94
C ILE A 112 26.24 40.67 35.06
N GLN A 113 25.07 40.97 35.62
CA GLN A 113 24.93 41.92 36.73
C GLN A 113 25.61 41.44 38.02
N SER A 114 25.68 40.12 38.25
CA SER A 114 26.36 39.56 39.43
C SER A 114 27.89 39.53 39.33
N LEU A 115 28.44 39.78 38.13
CA LEU A 115 29.88 39.73 37.86
C LEU A 115 30.56 41.11 37.92
N VAL A 116 29.78 42.20 37.97
CA VAL A 116 30.20 43.60 38.09
C VAL A 116 30.02 44.06 39.53
#